data_AF-A0ABD5SKS0-F1
#
_entry.id   AF-A0ABD5SKS0-F1
#
_cell.length_a   1.000
_cell.length_b   1.000
_cell.length_c   1.000
_cell.angle_alpha   90.00
_cell.angle_beta   90.00
_cell.angle_gamma   90.00
#
_symmetry.space_group_name_H-M   'P 1'
#
loop_
_entity.id
_entity.type
_entity.pdbx_description
1 polymer ?
#
loop_
_entity_poly.entity_id
_entity_poly.type
_entity_poly.pdbx_seq_one_letter_code
_entity_poly.pdbx_strand_id
1 'polypeptide(L)' 'MSDEDGVELLALRCDVVADLDGTALRDALEYFDPDLVYVVRESSDVRVVSRLRRAFDGPVVSAGGPA' A
#
# COMPACT_ATOMS: atom_id res chain seq x y z
N MET A 1 -12.17 13.13 22.68
CA MET A 1 -12.70 11.82 22.26
C MET A 1 -11.48 10.99 21.99
N SER A 2 -11.35 9.85 22.68
CA SER A 2 -10.08 9.18 23.00
C SER A 2 -9.10 9.13 21.82
N ASP A 3 -7.92 9.72 22.01
CA ASP A 3 -6.71 9.55 21.20
C ASP A 3 -6.16 8.09 21.26
N GLU A 4 -7.04 7.10 21.10
CA GLU A 4 -6.71 5.66 21.04
C GLU A 4 -6.92 5.05 19.65
N ASP A 5 -7.18 5.85 18.62
CA ASP A 5 -7.15 5.38 17.24
C ASP A 5 -5.67 5.19 16.85
N GLY A 6 -5.20 3.95 16.99
CA GLY A 6 -3.90 3.54 16.50
C GLY A 6 -3.79 3.72 14.98
N VAL A 7 -2.57 3.85 14.48
CA VAL A 7 -2.30 4.01 13.04
C VAL A 7 -2.88 2.84 12.25
N GLU A 8 -3.70 3.12 11.24
CA GLU A 8 -4.26 2.10 10.37
C GLU A 8 -3.25 1.69 9.28
N LEU A 9 -2.89 0.40 9.29
CA LEU A 9 -1.96 -0.20 8.35
C LEU A 9 -2.69 -1.06 7.33
N LEU A 10 -2.61 -0.68 6.06
CA LEU A 10 -3.04 -1.54 4.96
C LEU A 10 -1.85 -2.33 4.40
N ALA A 11 -1.85 -3.64 4.64
CA ALA A 11 -0.86 -4.56 4.08
C ALA A 11 -1.35 -5.13 2.74
N LEU A 12 -0.62 -4.85 1.65
CA LEU A 12 -0.94 -5.31 0.31
C LEU A 12 0.15 -6.23 -0.22
N ARG A 13 -0.26 -7.35 -0.82
CA ARG A 13 0.66 -8.23 -1.55
C ARG A 13 0.97 -7.67 -2.94
N CYS A 14 2.20 -7.81 -3.39
CA CYS A 14 2.63 -7.35 -4.72
C CYS A 14 1.80 -7.94 -5.87
N ASP A 15 1.47 -9.24 -5.82
CA ASP A 15 0.72 -9.93 -6.88
C ASP A 15 -0.69 -9.36 -7.04
N VAL A 16 -1.38 -9.12 -5.92
CA VAL A 16 -2.71 -8.50 -5.93
C VAL A 16 -2.69 -7.11 -6.56
N VAL A 17 -1.70 -6.27 -6.21
CA VAL A 17 -1.60 -4.91 -6.75
C VAL A 17 -1.18 -4.89 -8.22
N ALA A 18 -0.44 -5.90 -8.68
CA ALA A 18 -0.09 -6.05 -10.09
C ALA A 18 -1.34 -6.32 -10.94
N ASP A 19 -2.27 -7.13 -10.42
CA ASP A 19 -3.52 -7.50 -11.11
C ASP A 19 -4.62 -6.44 -11.03
N LEU A 20 -4.61 -5.58 -10.01
CA LEU A 20 -5.56 -4.46 -9.90
C LEU A 20 -5.32 -3.42 -11.00
N ASP A 21 -6.39 -2.83 -11.53
CA ASP A 21 -6.31 -1.63 -12.35
C ASP A 21 -6.16 -0.35 -11.50
N GLY A 22 -5.95 0.79 -12.15
CA GLY A 22 -5.63 2.05 -11.46
C GLY A 22 -6.81 2.62 -10.67
N THR A 23 -8.02 2.29 -11.09
CA THR A 23 -9.26 2.72 -10.44
C THR A 23 -9.52 1.82 -9.23
N ALA A 24 -9.49 0.51 -9.40
CA ALA A 24 -9.71 -0.44 -8.31
C ALA A 24 -8.69 -0.28 -7.16
N LEU A 25 -7.45 0.12 -7.47
CA LEU A 25 -6.46 0.44 -6.45
C LEU A 25 -6.83 1.70 -5.65
N ARG A 26 -7.34 2.75 -6.31
CA ARG A 26 -7.78 3.97 -5.63
C ARG A 26 -9.03 3.72 -4.81
N ASP A 27 -10.00 2.99 -5.36
CA ASP A 27 -11.23 2.63 -4.65
C ASP A 27 -10.91 1.85 -3.37
N ALA A 28 -9.93 0.94 -3.42
CA ALA A 28 -9.47 0.23 -2.23
C ALA A 28 -8.82 1.17 -1.21
N LEU A 29 -7.95 2.10 -1.65
CA LEU A 29 -7.30 3.06 -0.76
C LEU A 29 -8.30 4.02 -0.12
N GLU A 30 -9.32 4.48 -0.86
CA GLU A 30 -10.39 5.34 -0.35
C GLU A 30 -11.32 4.57 0.60
N TYR A 31 -11.61 3.30 0.30
CA TYR A 31 -12.46 2.47 1.14
C TYR A 31 -11.83 2.16 2.50
N PHE A 32 -10.53 1.84 2.50
CA PHE A 32 -9.81 1.50 3.74
C PHE A 32 -9.23 2.71 4.46
N ASP A 33 -9.11 3.86 3.79
CA ASP A 33 -8.54 5.12 4.31
C ASP A 33 -7.31 4.94 5.21
N PRO A 34 -6.26 4.20 4.78
CA PRO A 34 -5.16 3.87 5.67
C PRO A 34 -4.22 5.05 5.90
N ASP A 35 -3.62 5.12 7.08
CA ASP A 35 -2.52 6.05 7.36
C ASP A 35 -1.20 5.63 6.69
N LEU A 36 -1.03 4.32 6.47
CA LEU A 36 0.20 3.72 5.95
C LEU A 36 -0.10 2.49 5.10
N VAL A 37 0.59 2.38 3.96
CA VAL A 37 0.57 1.18 3.13
C VAL A 37 1.89 0.41 3.29
N TYR A 38 1.79 -0.87 3.64
CA TYR A 38 2.92 -1.81 3.66
C TYR A 38 2.81 -2.82 2.51
N VAL A 39 3.85 -2.90 1.69
CA VAL A 39 3.91 -3.84 0.57
C VAL A 39 4.60 -5.14 1.01
N VAL A 40 3.82 -6.21 1.11
CA VAL A 40 4.29 -7.57 1.42
C VAL A 40 4.93 -8.18 0.17
N ARG A 41 6.22 -8.49 0.24
CA ARG A 41 7.02 -9.01 -0.90
C ARG A 41 7.18 -10.52 -0.87
N GLU A 42 6.98 -11.14 -2.04
CA GLU A 42 7.66 -12.38 -2.44
C GLU A 42 8.74 -12.10 -3.52
N SER A 43 8.57 -11.06 -4.34
CA SER A 43 9.60 -10.46 -5.20
C SER A 43 9.39 -8.95 -5.36
N SER A 44 10.47 -8.20 -5.57
CA SER A 44 10.46 -6.74 -5.62
C SER A 44 10.09 -6.20 -7.00
N ASP A 45 8.82 -5.94 -7.26
CA ASP A 45 8.43 -5.16 -8.45
C ASP A 45 8.38 -3.66 -8.14
N VAL A 46 9.39 -2.92 -8.61
CA VAL A 46 9.49 -1.46 -8.48
C VAL A 46 8.27 -0.75 -9.09
N ARG A 47 7.61 -1.35 -10.09
CA ARG A 47 6.42 -0.81 -10.75
C ARG A 47 5.22 -0.77 -9.80
N VAL A 48 5.05 -1.80 -8.97
CA VAL A 48 3.98 -1.89 -7.97
C VAL A 48 4.13 -0.78 -6.93
N VAL A 49 5.32 -0.62 -6.35
CA VAL A 49 5.59 0.45 -5.38
C VAL A 49 5.40 1.83 -5.99
N SER A 50 5.87 2.04 -7.22
CA SER A 50 5.73 3.31 -7.93
C SER A 50 4.27 3.63 -8.24
N ARG A 51 3.46 2.61 -8.51
CA ARG A 51 2.02 2.76 -8.77
C ARG A 51 1.27 3.13 -7.49
N LEU A 52 1.55 2.44 -6.38
CA LEU A 52 1.00 2.76 -5.07
C LEU A 52 1.30 4.19 -4.65
N ARG A 53 2.55 4.65 -4.80
CA ARG A 53 2.94 6.04 -4.51
C ARG A 53 2.26 7.11 -5.37
N ARG A 54 1.67 6.73 -6.50
CA ARG A 54 0.86 7.65 -7.34
C ARG A 54 -0.62 7.60 -7.01
N ALA A 55 -1.07 6.55 -6.34
CA ALA A 55 -2.46 6.33 -5.98
C ALA A 55 -2.75 6.69 -4.52
N PHE A 56 -1.70 6.76 -3.69
CA PHE A 56 -1.77 7.06 -2.27
C PHE A 56 -0.83 8.22 -1.94
N ASP A 57 -1.38 9.26 -1.29
CA ASP A 57 -0.62 10.45 -0.89
C ASP A 57 0.18 10.24 0.41
N GLY A 58 -0.07 9.14 1.13
CA GLY A 58 0.61 8.81 2.37
C GLY A 58 1.87 7.95 2.20
N PRO A 59 2.47 7.52 3.33
CA PRO A 59 3.67 6.70 3.32
C PRO A 59 3.43 5.31 2.70
N VAL A 60 4.32 4.93 1.78
CA VAL A 60 4.37 3.57 1.21
C VAL A 60 5.69 2.93 1.62
N VAL A 61 5.62 1.95 2.50
CA VAL A 61 6.76 1.17 3.00
C VAL A 61 6.82 -0.16 2.28
N SER A 62 8.01 -0.54 1.82
CA SER A 62 8.27 -1.89 1.32
C SER A 62 9.52 -2.42 2.01
N ALA A 63 9.47 -3.63 2.55
CA ALA A 63 10.69 -4.27 3.05
C ALA A 63 11.65 -4.50 1.87
N GLY A 64 12.72 -3.70 1.80
CA GLY A 64 13.88 -4.07 1.02
C GLY A 64 14.52 -5.27 1.70
N GLY A 65 14.49 -6.45 1.07
CA GLY A 65 15.38 -7.53 1.49
C GLY A 65 16.84 -7.03 1.45
N PRO A 66 17.73 -7.62 2.26
CA PRO A 66 19.14 -7.22 2.25
C PRO A 66 19.68 -7.21 0.81
N ALA A 67 20.39 -6.12 0.48
CA ALA A 67 21.06 -5.92 -0.80
C ALA A 67 22.18 -6.93 -1.04
#